data_AF-Q7VLJ1-F1
#
_entry.id   AF-Q7VLJ1-F1
#
_cell.length_a   1.000
_cell.length_b   1.000
_cell.length_c   1.000
_cell.angle_alpha   90.00
_cell.angle_beta   90.00
_cell.angle_gamma   90.00
#
_symmetry.space_group_name_H-M   'P 1'
#
loop_
_entity.id
_entity.type
_entity.pdbx_description
1 polymer ?
#
loop_
_entity_poly.entity_id
_entity_poly.type
_entity_poly.pdbx_seq_one_letter_code
_entity_poly.pdbx_strand_id
1 'polypeptide(L)'
;MNYHIDWLTIEQDFGFEIPESILAAIFDFGMVGIHLDTGEMQEGIKTGKYRHKGSFCDEVSIKVSGSVIKMEGNPSRWGKVENVLGFTDVDSCVACFNNILFSLNLPLFTRCTEVFYLQGKEGEKVKKFSNGAIIKRLDITTNKSVGKGNERTFLKALSQMRYRNSVGRLHTNHCTVDWLSEKGNANLIYPSCYIKHEEMKLHSYDKIKNKFGQQAKEFQYYQKVFDYCLENGVVRFEQKLKSRYLQRENLCYWGLSDFSKLNEIQDGFINMYKKLSVSEVKLETIAQQLVSQGVVDTLRKANTTAYYAMRWSSGEDLSLLPIATFKRHRAILRKIGIDIANPCDIEKFQAVRVISCEQIFVKPFKAPDFYQYPSNMPQLRLVA
;
A
#
# COMPACT_ATOMS: atom_id res chain seq x y z
N MET A 1 9.56 -13.11 6.34
CA MET A 1 9.33 -12.05 5.33
C MET A 1 8.06 -11.32 5.69
N ASN A 2 8.04 -9.98 5.62
CA ASN A 2 6.96 -9.14 6.15
C ASN A 2 6.00 -8.62 5.06
N TYR A 3 5.94 -9.28 3.90
CA TYR A 3 5.08 -8.86 2.79
C TYR A 3 4.49 -10.04 2.03
N HIS A 4 3.42 -9.76 1.29
CA HIS A 4 2.78 -10.66 0.34
C HIS A 4 2.93 -10.11 -1.09
N ILE A 5 2.79 -10.95 -2.09
CA ILE A 5 2.85 -10.57 -3.51
C ILE A 5 1.43 -10.55 -4.08
N ASP A 6 0.92 -9.36 -4.41
CA ASP A 6 -0.44 -9.16 -4.94
C ASP A 6 -0.48 -9.20 -6.48
N TRP A 7 0.63 -8.97 -7.17
CA TRP A 7 0.65 -8.99 -8.63
C TRP A 7 2.00 -9.47 -9.14
N LEU A 8 1.96 -10.30 -10.17
CA LEU A 8 3.12 -10.72 -10.94
C LEU A 8 2.84 -10.53 -12.43
N THR A 9 3.74 -9.85 -13.13
CA THR A 9 3.86 -9.94 -14.59
C THR A 9 5.20 -10.57 -14.90
N ILE A 10 5.19 -11.69 -15.61
CA ILE A 10 6.37 -12.46 -15.97
C ILE A 10 6.33 -12.82 -17.46
N GLU A 11 7.49 -12.92 -18.08
CA GLU A 11 7.64 -13.17 -19.51
C GLU A 11 8.86 -14.03 -19.76
N GLN A 12 8.77 -14.98 -20.68
CA GLN A 12 9.90 -15.78 -21.12
C GLN A 12 9.85 -15.97 -22.63
N ASP A 13 11.02 -15.85 -23.26
CA ASP A 13 11.27 -16.33 -24.61
C ASP A 13 11.73 -17.79 -24.52
N PHE A 14 10.99 -18.70 -25.14
CA PHE A 14 11.28 -20.12 -25.12
C PHE A 14 12.26 -20.56 -26.21
N GLY A 15 12.57 -19.69 -27.18
CA GLY A 15 13.44 -20.00 -28.31
C GLY A 15 12.83 -20.96 -29.34
N PHE A 16 11.56 -21.32 -29.20
CA PHE A 16 10.80 -22.10 -30.18
C PHE A 16 9.38 -21.54 -30.31
N GLU A 17 8.79 -21.66 -31.50
CA GLU A 17 7.40 -21.24 -31.72
C GLU A 17 6.42 -22.13 -30.96
N ILE A 18 5.45 -21.50 -30.30
CA ILE A 18 4.40 -22.24 -29.61
C ILE A 18 3.52 -22.95 -30.66
N PRO A 19 3.30 -24.27 -30.55
CA PRO A 19 2.55 -25.03 -31.55
C PRO A 19 1.17 -24.44 -31.84
N GLU A 20 0.83 -24.31 -33.13
CA GLU A 20 -0.45 -23.73 -33.58
C GLU A 20 -1.67 -24.47 -33.01
N SER A 21 -1.59 -25.80 -32.85
CA SER A 21 -2.66 -26.60 -32.26
C SER A 21 -2.96 -26.20 -30.81
N ILE A 22 -1.94 -25.81 -30.04
CA ILE A 22 -2.10 -25.33 -28.67
C ILE A 22 -2.67 -23.91 -28.68
N LEU A 23 -2.19 -23.05 -29.60
CA LEU A 23 -2.71 -21.70 -29.74
C LEU A 23 -4.19 -21.69 -30.14
N ALA A 24 -4.58 -22.51 -31.12
CA ALA A 24 -5.97 -22.63 -31.58
C ALA A 24 -6.91 -23.17 -30.49
N ALA A 25 -6.40 -23.95 -29.53
CA ALA A 25 -7.20 -24.44 -28.40
C ALA A 25 -7.48 -23.37 -27.34
N ILE A 26 -6.73 -22.26 -27.33
CA ILE A 26 -6.79 -21.22 -26.29
C ILE A 26 -7.27 -19.88 -26.84
N PHE A 27 -6.86 -19.53 -28.06
CA PHE A 27 -7.06 -18.23 -28.68
C PHE A 27 -7.94 -18.34 -29.92
N ASP A 28 -8.97 -17.51 -29.99
CA ASP A 28 -9.88 -17.47 -31.15
C ASP A 28 -9.28 -16.73 -32.37
N PHE A 29 -8.21 -15.96 -32.16
CA PHE A 29 -7.60 -15.11 -33.20
C PHE A 29 -6.11 -14.87 -32.96
N GLY A 30 -5.34 -14.88 -34.05
CA GLY A 30 -3.91 -14.56 -34.09
C GLY A 30 -3.60 -13.65 -35.28
N MET A 31 -2.50 -12.90 -35.17
CA MET A 31 -2.00 -12.01 -36.23
C MET A 31 -0.59 -12.42 -36.63
N VAL A 32 -0.34 -12.40 -37.94
CA VAL A 32 1.00 -12.47 -38.54
C VAL A 32 1.23 -11.16 -39.28
N GLY A 33 2.34 -10.48 -39.00
CA GLY A 33 2.69 -9.23 -39.68
C GLY A 33 3.33 -9.51 -41.04
N ILE A 34 3.09 -8.64 -42.01
CA ILE A 34 3.79 -8.66 -43.31
C ILE A 34 4.54 -7.35 -43.44
N HIS A 35 5.83 -7.41 -43.76
CA HIS A 35 6.62 -6.22 -44.07
C HIS A 35 6.19 -5.69 -45.45
N LEU A 36 5.59 -4.51 -45.50
CA LEU A 36 4.92 -4.01 -46.71
C LEU A 36 5.88 -3.76 -47.89
N ASP A 37 7.12 -3.39 -47.61
CA ASP A 37 8.10 -3.08 -48.66
C ASP A 37 8.79 -4.34 -49.22
N THR A 38 8.89 -5.41 -48.43
CA THR A 38 9.64 -6.63 -48.82
C THR A 38 8.73 -7.84 -49.07
N GLY A 39 7.48 -7.80 -48.59
CA GLY A 39 6.55 -8.92 -48.62
C GLY A 39 6.87 -10.03 -47.61
N GLU A 40 7.94 -9.90 -46.83
CA GLU A 40 8.35 -10.91 -45.85
C GLU A 40 7.34 -11.01 -44.71
N MET A 41 6.94 -12.25 -44.40
CA MET A 41 6.10 -12.53 -43.24
C MET A 41 6.95 -12.51 -41.98
N GLN A 42 6.43 -11.88 -40.92
CA GLN A 42 7.01 -11.96 -39.60
C GLN A 42 6.86 -13.38 -39.05
N GLU A 43 7.94 -13.94 -38.54
CA GLU A 43 7.92 -15.22 -37.83
C GLU A 43 7.09 -15.14 -36.55
N GLY A 44 6.34 -16.21 -36.27
CA GLY A 44 5.54 -16.38 -35.07
C GLY A 44 4.18 -15.68 -35.07
N ILE A 45 3.18 -16.37 -34.51
CA ILE A 45 1.84 -15.83 -34.30
C ILE A 45 1.82 -14.91 -33.07
N LYS A 46 1.23 -13.71 -33.24
CA LYS A 46 0.93 -12.80 -32.14
C LYS A 46 -0.54 -12.90 -31.75
N THR A 47 -0.82 -13.25 -30.51
CA THR A 47 -2.18 -13.38 -30.02
C THR A 47 -2.68 -12.12 -29.32
N GLY A 48 -4.01 -12.01 -29.21
CA GLY A 48 -4.65 -11.09 -28.27
C GLY A 48 -4.37 -11.47 -26.80
N LYS A 49 -4.90 -10.68 -25.87
CA LYS A 49 -4.87 -11.07 -24.45
C LYS A 49 -5.96 -12.12 -24.19
N TYR A 50 -5.55 -13.35 -23.89
CA TYR A 50 -6.45 -14.37 -23.38
C TYR A 50 -6.64 -14.19 -21.87
N ARG A 51 -7.90 -14.16 -21.42
CA ARG A 51 -8.28 -13.96 -20.02
C ARG A 51 -8.72 -15.31 -19.44
N HIS A 52 -7.80 -15.99 -18.78
CA HIS A 52 -8.10 -17.25 -18.13
C HIS A 52 -8.79 -16.98 -16.78
N LYS A 53 -10.04 -17.43 -16.63
CA LYS A 53 -10.86 -17.20 -15.44
C LYS A 53 -10.69 -18.36 -14.46
N GLY A 54 -10.38 -18.03 -13.21
CA GLY A 54 -10.40 -18.97 -12.10
C GLY A 54 -11.81 -19.15 -11.52
N SER A 55 -11.89 -19.98 -10.48
CA SER A 55 -13.17 -20.38 -9.86
C SER A 55 -13.90 -19.20 -9.18
N PHE A 56 -13.19 -18.20 -8.68
CA PHE A 56 -13.70 -17.22 -7.71
C PHE A 56 -13.63 -15.75 -8.19
N CYS A 57 -13.83 -15.53 -9.50
CA CYS A 57 -13.72 -14.22 -10.18
C CYS A 57 -12.30 -13.68 -10.32
N ASP A 58 -11.31 -14.48 -9.96
CA ASP A 58 -9.91 -14.32 -10.30
C ASP A 58 -9.69 -14.52 -11.80
N GLU A 59 -8.75 -13.76 -12.35
CA GLU A 59 -8.41 -13.79 -13.77
C GLU A 59 -6.92 -13.54 -13.90
N VAL A 60 -6.29 -14.30 -14.80
CA VAL A 60 -4.93 -14.06 -15.28
C VAL A 60 -4.99 -13.82 -16.78
N SER A 61 -4.14 -12.93 -17.25
CA SER A 61 -4.01 -12.64 -18.68
C SER A 61 -2.77 -13.34 -19.22
N ILE A 62 -2.93 -14.04 -20.34
CA ILE A 62 -1.86 -14.69 -21.09
C ILE A 62 -1.81 -14.07 -22.49
N LYS A 63 -0.61 -13.78 -22.96
CA LYS A 63 -0.35 -13.32 -24.33
C LYS A 63 0.83 -14.09 -24.89
N VAL A 64 0.70 -14.53 -26.14
CA VAL A 64 1.78 -15.18 -26.90
C VAL A 64 2.22 -14.27 -28.03
N SER A 65 3.52 -14.22 -28.31
CA SER A 65 4.11 -13.48 -29.41
C SER A 65 5.30 -14.27 -29.96
N GLY A 66 5.05 -15.13 -30.94
CA GLY A 66 6.02 -16.10 -31.44
C GLY A 66 6.44 -17.07 -30.33
N SER A 67 7.73 -17.06 -29.99
CA SER A 67 8.32 -17.86 -28.90
C SER A 67 8.12 -17.27 -27.49
N VAL A 68 7.55 -16.06 -27.38
CA VAL A 68 7.43 -15.36 -26.11
C VAL A 68 6.06 -15.57 -25.48
N ILE A 69 6.03 -16.07 -24.25
CA ILE A 69 4.82 -16.10 -23.42
C ILE A 69 4.94 -15.05 -22.34
N LYS A 70 3.91 -14.22 -22.23
CA LYS A 70 3.74 -13.25 -21.15
C LYS A 70 2.49 -13.56 -20.36
N MET A 71 2.62 -13.63 -19.05
CA MET A 71 1.53 -13.85 -18.12
C MET A 71 1.47 -12.75 -17.07
N GLU A 72 0.27 -12.25 -16.77
CA GLU A 72 0.05 -11.24 -15.74
C GLU A 72 -1.22 -11.48 -14.93
N GLY A 73 -1.16 -11.22 -13.63
CA GLY A 73 -2.31 -11.36 -12.73
C GLY A 73 -1.91 -11.39 -11.26
N ASN A 74 -2.88 -11.77 -10.42
CA ASN A 74 -2.69 -11.91 -8.97
C ASN A 74 -2.61 -13.41 -8.59
N PRO A 75 -1.41 -13.99 -8.42
CA PRO A 75 -1.26 -15.38 -8.00
C PRO A 75 -1.82 -15.64 -6.59
N SER A 76 -1.71 -14.67 -5.68
CA SER A 76 -2.18 -14.78 -4.29
C SER A 76 -3.70 -14.82 -4.13
N ARG A 77 -4.44 -14.32 -5.14
CA ARG A 77 -5.89 -14.41 -5.23
C ARG A 77 -6.36 -15.63 -6.01
N TRP A 78 -5.47 -16.32 -6.73
CA TRP A 78 -5.87 -17.44 -7.57
C TRP A 78 -6.53 -18.53 -6.72
N GLY A 79 -7.74 -18.96 -7.11
CA GLY A 79 -8.52 -19.91 -6.34
C GLY A 79 -9.16 -19.34 -5.05
N LYS A 80 -9.23 -18.01 -4.89
CA LYS A 80 -9.81 -17.35 -3.71
C LYS A 80 -10.76 -16.20 -4.05
N VAL A 81 -11.74 -15.96 -3.17
CA VAL A 81 -12.72 -14.85 -3.30
C VAL A 81 -12.16 -13.49 -2.88
N GLU A 82 -11.14 -13.46 -2.03
CA GLU A 82 -10.53 -12.26 -1.44
C GLU A 82 -9.00 -12.29 -1.53
N ASN A 83 -8.36 -11.16 -1.22
CA ASN A 83 -6.91 -11.01 -1.28
C ASN A 83 -6.36 -10.17 -0.11
N VAL A 84 -6.59 -10.59 1.13
CA VAL A 84 -6.04 -9.97 2.34
C VAL A 84 -4.60 -10.43 2.63
N LEU A 85 -4.28 -11.70 2.44
CA LEU A 85 -2.93 -12.26 2.53
C LEU A 85 -2.66 -13.17 1.34
N GLY A 86 -1.39 -13.23 0.98
CA GLY A 86 -0.92 -13.90 -0.22
C GLY A 86 0.35 -14.71 -0.02
N PHE A 87 0.92 -15.18 -1.13
CA PHE A 87 2.24 -15.77 -1.16
C PHE A 87 3.29 -14.76 -0.71
N THR A 88 4.32 -15.24 -0.01
CA THR A 88 5.38 -14.40 0.56
C THR A 88 6.67 -14.44 -0.24
N ASP A 89 6.75 -15.30 -1.25
CA ASP A 89 7.93 -15.51 -2.07
C ASP A 89 7.56 -15.64 -3.57
N VAL A 90 8.53 -15.31 -4.42
CA VAL A 90 8.35 -15.29 -5.87
C VAL A 90 8.20 -16.71 -6.43
N ASP A 91 8.87 -17.70 -5.83
CA ASP A 91 8.85 -19.08 -6.32
C ASP A 91 7.44 -19.67 -6.23
N SER A 92 6.74 -19.45 -5.12
CA SER A 92 5.35 -19.84 -4.94
C SER A 92 4.42 -19.15 -5.94
N CYS A 93 4.68 -17.88 -6.26
CA CYS A 93 3.91 -17.14 -7.26
C CYS A 93 4.11 -17.70 -8.68
N VAL A 94 5.36 -18.02 -9.04
CA VAL A 94 5.66 -18.60 -10.35
C VAL A 94 5.15 -20.04 -10.44
N ALA A 95 5.20 -20.81 -9.35
CA ALA A 95 4.59 -22.14 -9.29
C ALA A 95 3.08 -22.09 -9.55
N CYS A 96 2.37 -21.11 -8.98
CA CYS A 96 0.95 -20.88 -9.27
C CYS A 96 0.72 -20.62 -10.78
N PHE A 97 1.55 -19.78 -11.40
CA PHE A 97 1.44 -19.50 -12.84
C PHE A 97 1.78 -20.72 -13.70
N ASN A 98 2.82 -21.47 -13.32
CA ASN A 98 3.19 -22.71 -14.01
C ASN A 98 2.10 -23.78 -13.92
N ASN A 99 1.39 -23.90 -12.80
CA ASN A 99 0.23 -24.80 -12.71
C ASN A 99 -0.88 -24.41 -13.71
N ILE A 100 -1.10 -23.11 -13.92
CA ILE A 100 -2.07 -22.62 -14.90
C ILE A 100 -1.59 -22.91 -16.32
N LEU A 101 -0.33 -22.59 -16.64
CA LEU A 101 0.25 -22.88 -17.95
C LEU A 101 0.22 -24.38 -18.28
N PHE A 102 0.54 -25.21 -17.30
CA PHE A 102 0.45 -26.67 -17.41
C PHE A 102 -0.97 -27.12 -17.76
N SER A 103 -1.99 -26.58 -17.08
CA SER A 103 -3.40 -26.91 -17.37
C SER A 103 -3.86 -26.49 -18.77
N LEU A 104 -3.15 -25.54 -19.39
CA LEU A 104 -3.39 -25.05 -20.75
C LEU A 104 -2.45 -25.68 -21.78
N ASN A 105 -1.64 -26.66 -21.39
CA ASN A 105 -0.60 -27.27 -22.23
C ASN A 105 0.43 -26.26 -22.78
N LEU A 106 0.63 -25.12 -22.12
CA LEU A 106 1.65 -24.14 -22.49
C LEU A 106 3.00 -24.46 -21.81
N PRO A 107 4.14 -24.12 -22.45
CA PRO A 107 5.45 -24.22 -21.82
C PRO A 107 5.52 -23.50 -20.48
N LEU A 108 6.23 -24.11 -19.53
CA LEU A 108 6.35 -23.61 -18.16
C LEU A 108 7.52 -22.63 -18.03
N PHE A 109 7.36 -21.60 -17.20
CA PHE A 109 8.47 -20.70 -16.90
C PHE A 109 9.60 -21.45 -16.20
N THR A 110 10.84 -21.16 -16.61
CA THR A 110 12.07 -21.72 -16.04
C THR A 110 12.89 -20.63 -15.35
N ARG A 111 13.70 -21.03 -14.36
CA ARG A 111 14.63 -20.12 -13.69
C ARG A 111 15.72 -19.67 -14.67
N CYS A 112 16.06 -18.39 -14.62
CA CYS A 112 17.28 -17.85 -15.18
C CYS A 112 18.48 -18.53 -14.52
N THR A 113 19.45 -18.95 -15.34
CA THR A 113 20.76 -19.42 -14.85
C THR A 113 21.89 -18.50 -15.31
N GLU A 114 21.69 -17.79 -16.44
CA GLU A 114 22.69 -16.89 -17.00
C GLU A 114 22.05 -15.60 -17.53
N VAL A 115 22.85 -14.52 -17.56
CA VAL A 115 22.47 -13.24 -18.17
C VAL A 115 23.46 -12.92 -19.27
N PHE A 116 22.94 -12.73 -20.47
CA PHE A 116 23.69 -12.45 -21.68
C PHE A 116 23.62 -10.96 -22.03
N TYR A 117 24.60 -10.51 -22.81
CA TYR A 117 24.75 -9.14 -23.25
C TYR A 117 24.64 -9.11 -24.77
N LEU A 118 23.66 -8.38 -25.29
CA LEU A 118 23.52 -8.16 -26.73
C LEU A 118 24.49 -7.08 -27.16
N GLN A 119 25.21 -7.34 -28.24
CA GLN A 119 26.05 -6.37 -28.90
C GLN A 119 25.15 -5.34 -29.60
N GLY A 120 25.15 -4.10 -29.09
CA GLY A 120 24.41 -2.98 -29.69
C GLY A 120 25.25 -2.23 -30.72
N LYS A 121 24.61 -1.34 -31.47
CA LYS A 121 25.33 -0.35 -32.30
C LYS A 121 26.12 0.60 -31.39
N GLU A 122 27.21 1.16 -31.91
CA GLU A 122 28.10 2.06 -31.17
C GLU A 122 27.29 3.23 -30.56
N GLY A 123 27.37 3.41 -29.23
CA GLY A 123 26.60 4.41 -28.48
C GLY A 123 25.23 3.97 -27.94
N GLU A 124 24.71 2.79 -28.29
CA GLU A 124 23.49 2.25 -27.68
C GLU A 124 23.74 1.64 -26.29
N LYS A 125 22.73 1.74 -25.40
CA LYS A 125 22.78 1.04 -24.11
C LYS A 125 22.79 -0.47 -24.34
N VAL A 126 23.74 -1.15 -23.70
CA VAL A 126 23.85 -2.61 -23.72
C VAL A 126 22.54 -3.23 -23.26
N LYS A 127 21.91 -4.03 -24.13
CA LYS A 127 20.68 -4.76 -23.81
C LYS A 127 21.06 -6.10 -23.19
N LYS A 128 20.39 -6.46 -22.10
CA LYS A 128 20.57 -7.75 -21.42
C LYS A 128 19.39 -8.66 -21.72
N PHE A 129 19.65 -9.95 -21.83
CA PHE A 129 18.62 -10.99 -21.85
C PHE A 129 19.06 -12.19 -21.02
N SER A 130 18.18 -13.14 -20.80
CA SER A 130 18.44 -14.34 -19.99
C SER A 130 17.76 -15.54 -20.63
N ASN A 131 18.21 -16.74 -20.27
CA ASN A 131 17.66 -18.02 -20.73
C ASN A 131 16.41 -18.49 -19.96
N GLY A 132 15.92 -17.68 -19.01
CA GLY A 132 14.76 -18.00 -18.19
C GLY A 132 13.79 -16.83 -18.07
N ALA A 133 12.82 -16.99 -17.17
CA ALA A 133 11.72 -16.05 -17.05
C ALA A 133 12.10 -14.71 -16.39
N ILE A 134 11.64 -13.63 -17.01
CA ILE A 134 11.91 -12.26 -16.62
C ILE A 134 10.66 -11.61 -16.03
N ILE A 135 10.75 -11.14 -14.80
CA ILE A 135 9.71 -10.39 -14.10
C ILE A 135 9.66 -8.96 -14.63
N LYS A 136 8.50 -8.56 -15.15
CA LYS A 136 8.23 -7.21 -15.67
C LYS A 136 7.46 -6.33 -14.69
N ARG A 137 6.78 -6.92 -13.70
CA ARG A 137 6.10 -6.21 -12.61
C ARG A 137 5.95 -7.11 -11.41
N LEU A 138 6.12 -6.52 -10.23
CA LEU A 138 5.87 -7.16 -8.95
C LEU A 138 5.19 -6.17 -8.02
N ASP A 139 4.02 -6.50 -7.46
CA ASP A 139 3.37 -5.66 -6.46
C ASP A 139 3.48 -6.34 -5.10
N ILE A 140 4.12 -5.68 -4.14
CA ILE A 140 4.32 -6.19 -2.78
C ILE A 140 3.44 -5.45 -1.78
N THR A 141 2.87 -6.17 -0.82
CA THR A 141 1.87 -5.63 0.11
C THR A 141 2.10 -6.06 1.56
N THR A 142 1.79 -5.17 2.49
CA THR A 142 1.82 -5.46 3.93
C THR A 142 0.62 -4.79 4.59
N ASN A 143 -0.13 -5.53 5.39
CA ASN A 143 -1.25 -4.98 6.15
C ASN A 143 -0.78 -4.55 7.54
N LYS A 144 -1.41 -3.48 8.06
CA LYS A 144 -1.31 -3.05 9.45
C LYS A 144 -2.72 -2.82 10.00
N SER A 145 -2.86 -2.91 11.32
CA SER A 145 -4.09 -2.60 12.04
C SER A 145 -3.91 -1.28 12.78
N VAL A 146 -4.80 -0.33 12.56
CA VAL A 146 -4.78 0.98 13.24
C VAL A 146 -5.96 1.18 14.20
N GLY A 147 -6.82 0.17 14.31
CA GLY A 147 -8.04 0.22 15.10
C GLY A 147 -9.21 0.80 14.30
N LYS A 148 -10.40 0.26 14.55
CA LYS A 148 -11.64 0.67 13.89
C LYS A 148 -11.87 2.17 14.02
N GLY A 149 -12.16 2.83 12.90
CA GLY A 149 -12.47 4.27 12.85
C GLY A 149 -11.23 5.18 12.76
N ASN A 150 -10.03 4.66 12.99
CA ASN A 150 -8.79 5.45 12.93
C ASN A 150 -8.17 5.51 11.53
N GLU A 151 -8.65 4.73 10.57
CA GLU A 151 -8.01 4.48 9.28
C GLU A 151 -7.90 5.75 8.44
N ARG A 152 -8.99 6.53 8.35
CA ARG A 152 -9.02 7.80 7.59
C ARG A 152 -8.09 8.84 8.22
N THR A 153 -8.10 8.95 9.54
CA THR A 153 -7.20 9.84 10.29
C THR A 153 -5.73 9.45 10.08
N PHE A 154 -5.44 8.14 10.15
CA PHE A 154 -4.12 7.60 9.89
C PHE A 154 -3.64 7.91 8.46
N LEU A 155 -4.49 7.68 7.45
CA LEU A 155 -4.18 8.00 6.05
C LEU A 155 -3.96 9.49 5.82
N LYS A 156 -4.76 10.35 6.46
CA LYS A 156 -4.59 11.80 6.40
C LYS A 156 -3.23 12.23 6.95
N ALA A 157 -2.84 11.73 8.13
CA ALA A 157 -1.52 11.98 8.70
C ALA A 157 -0.40 11.46 7.79
N LEU A 158 -0.54 10.23 7.29
CA LEU A 158 0.44 9.62 6.39
C LEU A 158 0.60 10.41 5.08
N SER A 159 -0.47 11.02 4.57
CA SER A 159 -0.44 11.81 3.33
C SER A 159 0.39 13.09 3.40
N GLN A 160 0.67 13.60 4.60
CA GLN A 160 1.54 14.76 4.81
C GLN A 160 3.03 14.41 4.65
N MET A 161 3.36 13.12 4.61
CA MET A 161 4.73 12.64 4.55
C MET A 161 5.22 12.51 3.11
N ARG A 162 6.51 12.79 2.91
CA ARG A 162 7.21 12.40 1.67
C ARG A 162 7.75 10.99 1.80
N TYR A 163 7.70 10.26 0.69
CA TYR A 163 8.36 8.96 0.54
C TYR A 163 9.32 9.02 -0.62
N ARG A 164 10.63 8.87 -0.34
CA ARG A 164 11.69 9.12 -1.31
C ARG A 164 11.53 10.53 -1.91
N ASN A 165 11.54 10.65 -3.24
CA ASN A 165 11.36 11.92 -3.95
C ASN A 165 9.87 12.21 -4.27
N SER A 166 8.94 11.44 -3.71
CA SER A 166 7.52 11.53 -4.02
C SER A 166 6.73 12.23 -2.91
N VAL A 167 5.72 12.99 -3.33
CA VAL A 167 4.79 13.75 -2.49
C VAL A 167 3.54 12.91 -2.26
N GLY A 168 3.07 12.87 -1.01
CA GLY A 168 1.82 12.19 -0.66
C GLY A 168 0.61 12.92 -1.23
N ARG A 169 -0.32 12.17 -1.81
CA ARG A 169 -1.58 12.66 -2.35
C ARG A 169 -2.72 11.82 -1.81
N LEU A 170 -3.56 12.44 -0.97
CA LEU A 170 -4.78 11.82 -0.47
C LEU A 170 -5.86 11.86 -1.54
N HIS A 171 -6.51 10.74 -1.80
CA HIS A 171 -7.62 10.65 -2.74
C HIS A 171 -8.87 11.33 -2.17
N THR A 172 -9.78 11.75 -3.05
CA THR A 172 -11.00 12.50 -2.69
C THR A 172 -11.91 11.74 -1.72
N ASN A 173 -11.93 10.41 -1.78
CA ASN A 173 -12.69 9.56 -0.88
C ASN A 173 -12.04 9.39 0.50
N HIS A 174 -10.82 9.92 0.72
CA HIS A 174 -10.03 9.78 1.94
C HIS A 174 -9.73 8.31 2.36
N CYS A 175 -9.88 7.36 1.43
CA CYS A 175 -9.65 5.93 1.66
C CYS A 175 -8.31 5.43 1.12
N THR A 176 -7.62 6.25 0.32
CA THR A 176 -6.34 5.91 -0.32
C THR A 176 -5.44 7.12 -0.31
N VAL A 177 -4.17 6.91 -0.02
CA VAL A 177 -3.07 7.84 -0.28
C VAL A 177 -2.08 7.18 -1.23
N ASP A 178 -1.61 7.91 -2.22
CA ASP A 178 -0.50 7.50 -3.07
C ASP A 178 0.65 8.50 -3.04
N TRP A 179 1.83 8.06 -3.47
CA TRP A 179 3.02 8.90 -3.55
C TRP A 179 3.48 9.03 -4.99
N LEU A 180 3.45 10.25 -5.51
CA LEU A 180 3.77 10.57 -6.90
C LEU A 180 4.85 11.64 -6.98
N SER A 181 5.50 11.76 -8.13
CA SER A 181 6.31 12.96 -8.41
C SER A 181 5.43 14.20 -8.45
N GLU A 182 6.05 15.38 -8.40
CA GLU A 182 5.33 16.66 -8.55
C GLU A 182 4.53 16.76 -9.86
N LYS A 183 4.96 16.02 -10.89
CA LYS A 183 4.26 15.89 -12.17
C LYS A 183 3.20 14.77 -12.19
N GLY A 184 2.87 14.17 -11.05
CA GLY A 184 1.90 13.08 -10.95
C GLY A 184 2.37 11.72 -11.46
N ASN A 185 3.68 11.51 -11.62
CA ASN A 185 4.24 10.29 -12.22
C ASN A 185 4.89 9.36 -11.19
N ALA A 186 4.81 8.05 -11.45
CA ALA A 186 5.45 7.00 -10.65
C ALA A 186 6.05 5.93 -11.56
N ASN A 187 7.14 6.26 -12.24
CA ASN A 187 7.70 5.42 -13.31
C ASN A 187 8.47 4.18 -12.82
N LEU A 188 8.99 4.22 -11.60
CA LEU A 188 9.80 3.15 -11.01
C LEU A 188 8.97 2.33 -10.02
N ILE A 189 8.48 3.00 -8.99
CA ILE A 189 7.64 2.44 -7.94
C ILE A 189 6.42 3.32 -7.81
N TYR A 190 5.24 2.70 -7.73
CA TYR A 190 4.01 3.38 -7.31
C TYR A 190 3.66 2.88 -5.90
N PRO A 191 3.94 3.68 -4.85
CA PRO A 191 3.56 3.39 -3.47
C PRO A 191 2.14 3.89 -3.20
N SER A 192 1.35 3.10 -2.48
CA SER A 192 0.03 3.49 -2.00
C SER A 192 -0.27 2.88 -0.64
N CYS A 193 -1.08 3.57 0.16
CA CYS A 193 -1.66 3.04 1.38
C CYS A 193 -3.18 3.25 1.36
N TYR A 194 -3.96 2.21 1.62
CA TYR A 194 -5.42 2.28 1.53
C TYR A 194 -6.14 1.47 2.60
N ILE A 195 -7.39 1.84 2.87
CA ILE A 195 -8.29 1.15 3.80
C ILE A 195 -8.78 -0.14 3.12
N LYS A 196 -8.44 -1.30 3.70
CA LYS A 196 -8.62 -2.58 2.99
C LYS A 196 -10.09 -2.98 2.84
N HIS A 197 -10.91 -2.77 3.87
CA HIS A 197 -12.33 -3.10 3.76
C HIS A 197 -13.05 -2.18 2.75
N GLU A 198 -12.72 -0.88 2.68
CA GLU A 198 -13.31 0.02 1.68
C GLU A 198 -12.92 -0.38 0.24
N GLU A 199 -11.68 -0.82 0.01
CA GLU A 199 -11.24 -1.38 -1.27
C GLU A 199 -12.03 -2.64 -1.64
N MET A 200 -12.18 -3.55 -0.67
CA MET A 200 -12.98 -4.78 -0.84
C MET A 200 -14.45 -4.47 -1.16
N LYS A 201 -15.03 -3.46 -0.51
CA LYS A 201 -16.39 -2.99 -0.76
C LYS A 201 -16.55 -2.53 -2.20
N LEU A 202 -15.68 -1.64 -2.64
CA LEU A 202 -15.76 -0.98 -3.94
C LEU A 202 -15.55 -1.93 -5.12
N HIS A 203 -14.62 -2.90 -5.01
CA HIS A 203 -14.17 -3.68 -6.16
C HIS A 203 -14.69 -5.11 -6.24
N SER A 204 -15.11 -5.71 -5.12
CA SER A 204 -15.40 -7.16 -5.10
C SER A 204 -16.65 -7.55 -4.30
N TYR A 205 -17.11 -6.77 -3.33
CA TYR A 205 -18.22 -7.17 -2.45
C TYR A 205 -19.49 -7.52 -3.23
N ASP A 206 -20.02 -6.58 -4.02
CA ASP A 206 -21.25 -6.82 -4.79
C ASP A 206 -21.02 -7.83 -5.92
N LYS A 207 -19.83 -7.85 -6.53
CA LYS A 207 -19.48 -8.82 -7.58
C LYS A 207 -19.54 -10.26 -7.06
N ILE A 208 -18.96 -10.53 -5.89
CA ILE A 208 -18.95 -11.85 -5.26
C ILE A 208 -20.36 -12.19 -4.76
N LYS A 209 -21.06 -11.23 -4.13
CA LYS A 209 -22.45 -11.40 -3.69
C LYS A 209 -23.37 -11.82 -4.84
N ASN A 210 -23.29 -11.11 -5.98
CA ASN A 210 -24.15 -11.35 -7.13
C ASN A 210 -23.80 -12.65 -7.86
N LYS A 211 -22.53 -13.06 -7.88
CA LYS A 211 -22.11 -14.31 -8.54
C LYS A 211 -22.53 -15.56 -7.77
N PHE A 212 -22.32 -15.59 -6.45
CA PHE A 212 -22.51 -16.80 -5.65
C PHE A 212 -23.84 -16.80 -4.87
N GLY A 213 -24.40 -15.62 -4.59
CA GLY A 213 -25.57 -15.46 -3.74
C GLY A 213 -25.21 -15.26 -2.27
N GLN A 214 -26.12 -14.62 -1.52
CA GLN A 214 -25.86 -14.20 -0.14
C GLN A 214 -25.71 -15.36 0.85
N GLN A 215 -26.35 -16.50 0.59
CA GLN A 215 -26.29 -17.68 1.45
C GLN A 215 -25.16 -18.66 1.08
N ALA A 216 -24.39 -18.36 0.02
CA ALA A 216 -23.28 -19.21 -0.40
C ALA A 216 -22.08 -19.09 0.54
N LYS A 217 -21.37 -20.21 0.72
CA LYS A 217 -20.20 -20.30 1.62
C LYS A 217 -19.12 -19.30 1.22
N GLU A 218 -18.95 -19.08 -0.08
CA GLU A 218 -18.01 -18.15 -0.70
C GLU A 218 -18.25 -16.71 -0.25
N PHE A 219 -19.51 -16.24 -0.34
CA PHE A 219 -19.85 -14.88 0.05
C PHE A 219 -19.82 -14.71 1.57
N GLN A 220 -20.29 -15.71 2.33
CA GLN A 220 -20.20 -15.68 3.79
C GLN A 220 -18.75 -15.61 4.28
N TYR A 221 -17.84 -16.38 3.67
CA TYR A 221 -16.41 -16.30 3.96
C TYR A 221 -15.85 -14.92 3.61
N TYR A 222 -16.17 -14.41 2.41
CA TYR A 222 -15.76 -13.07 1.98
C TYR A 222 -16.23 -11.99 2.97
N GLN A 223 -17.49 -12.03 3.38
CA GLN A 223 -18.08 -11.12 4.35
C GLN A 223 -17.38 -11.21 5.71
N LYS A 224 -17.09 -12.42 6.19
CA LYS A 224 -16.38 -12.63 7.46
C LYS A 224 -14.97 -12.02 7.44
N VAL A 225 -14.25 -12.13 6.32
CA VAL A 225 -12.93 -11.48 6.13
C VAL A 225 -13.08 -9.96 6.04
N PHE A 226 -14.09 -9.48 5.31
CA PHE A 226 -14.41 -8.06 5.20
C PHE A 226 -14.66 -7.43 6.58
N ASP A 227 -15.53 -8.05 7.38
CA ASP A 227 -15.89 -7.58 8.72
C ASP A 227 -14.66 -7.59 9.64
N TYR A 228 -13.81 -8.62 9.54
CA TYR A 228 -12.55 -8.65 10.29
C TYR A 228 -11.63 -7.47 9.92
N CYS A 229 -11.53 -7.12 8.63
CA CYS A 229 -10.75 -5.96 8.19
C CYS A 229 -11.34 -4.62 8.66
N LEU A 230 -12.66 -4.53 8.76
CA LEU A 230 -13.37 -3.37 9.29
C LEU A 230 -13.14 -3.22 10.80
N GLU A 231 -13.37 -4.27 11.58
CA GLU A 231 -13.25 -4.23 13.05
C GLU A 231 -11.82 -3.98 13.53
N ASN A 232 -10.81 -4.38 12.76
CA ASN A 232 -9.40 -4.15 13.12
C ASN A 232 -8.81 -2.86 12.54
N GLY A 233 -9.59 -2.11 11.75
CA GLY A 233 -9.13 -0.97 10.98
C GLY A 233 -7.89 -1.26 10.16
N VAL A 234 -8.04 -2.17 9.19
CA VAL A 234 -6.92 -2.66 8.39
C VAL A 234 -6.58 -1.68 7.27
N VAL A 235 -5.33 -1.24 7.26
CA VAL A 235 -4.74 -0.47 6.16
C VAL A 235 -3.66 -1.30 5.48
N ARG A 236 -3.60 -1.23 4.14
CA ARG A 236 -2.61 -1.94 3.34
C ARG A 236 -1.61 -0.97 2.75
N PHE A 237 -0.33 -1.23 3.00
CA PHE A 237 0.79 -0.61 2.30
C PHE A 237 1.14 -1.45 1.08
N GLU A 238 1.00 -0.89 -0.11
CA GLU A 238 1.30 -1.53 -1.39
C GLU A 238 2.39 -0.77 -2.13
N GLN A 239 3.37 -1.48 -2.70
CA GLN A 239 4.36 -0.93 -3.63
C GLN A 239 4.33 -1.70 -4.94
N LYS A 240 3.93 -1.01 -6.02
CA LYS A 240 3.92 -1.56 -7.38
C LYS A 240 5.27 -1.31 -8.04
N LEU A 241 6.10 -2.35 -8.13
CA LEU A 241 7.45 -2.32 -8.68
C LEU A 241 7.38 -2.53 -10.19
N LYS A 242 7.66 -1.48 -10.96
CA LYS A 242 7.55 -1.51 -12.42
C LYS A 242 8.83 -2.07 -13.06
N SER A 243 8.71 -2.55 -14.30
CA SER A 243 9.81 -3.18 -15.06
C SER A 243 11.11 -2.38 -15.04
N ARG A 244 11.05 -1.04 -15.16
CA ARG A 244 12.25 -0.19 -15.13
C ARG A 244 12.98 -0.24 -13.78
N TYR A 245 12.23 -0.29 -12.67
CA TYR A 245 12.82 -0.43 -11.34
C TYR A 245 13.43 -1.82 -11.18
N LEU A 246 12.70 -2.87 -11.54
CA LEU A 246 13.18 -4.25 -11.44
C LEU A 246 14.46 -4.46 -12.27
N GLN A 247 14.52 -3.92 -13.49
CA GLN A 247 15.74 -3.96 -14.31
C GLN A 247 16.90 -3.20 -13.68
N ARG A 248 16.64 -1.99 -13.16
CA ARG A 248 17.68 -1.15 -12.54
C ARG A 248 18.32 -1.82 -11.32
N GLU A 249 17.51 -2.50 -10.51
CA GLU A 249 17.96 -3.17 -9.29
C GLU A 249 18.38 -4.65 -9.51
N ASN A 250 18.37 -5.13 -10.77
CA ASN A 250 18.56 -6.54 -11.14
C ASN A 250 17.63 -7.52 -10.40
N LEU A 251 16.39 -7.10 -10.15
CA LEU A 251 15.31 -7.88 -9.51
C LEU A 251 14.36 -8.55 -10.52
N CYS A 252 14.71 -8.53 -11.81
CA CYS A 252 13.88 -9.06 -12.88
C CYS A 252 14.19 -10.50 -13.28
N TYR A 253 15.32 -11.08 -12.89
CA TYR A 253 15.77 -12.41 -13.37
C TYR A 253 15.38 -13.48 -12.34
N TRP A 254 14.23 -14.13 -12.54
CA TRP A 254 13.76 -15.13 -11.59
C TRP A 254 14.76 -16.31 -11.53
N GLY A 255 15.31 -16.60 -10.35
CA GLY A 255 16.36 -17.61 -10.17
C GLY A 255 17.75 -17.03 -9.89
N LEU A 256 18.05 -15.82 -10.37
CA LEU A 256 19.32 -15.12 -10.11
C LEU A 256 19.16 -13.88 -9.22
N SER A 257 17.98 -13.25 -9.25
CA SER A 257 17.69 -12.05 -8.47
C SER A 257 17.66 -12.33 -6.97
N ASP A 258 18.37 -11.51 -6.20
CA ASP A 258 18.27 -11.48 -4.74
C ASP A 258 17.04 -10.70 -4.28
N PHE A 259 15.97 -11.43 -3.96
CA PHE A 259 14.71 -10.85 -3.50
C PHE A 259 14.73 -10.38 -2.04
N SER A 260 15.82 -10.58 -1.28
CA SER A 260 15.92 -10.06 0.10
C SER A 260 15.74 -8.54 0.16
N LYS A 261 16.23 -7.83 -0.88
CA LYS A 261 16.06 -6.38 -1.09
C LYS A 261 14.60 -5.91 -1.09
N LEU A 262 13.65 -6.79 -1.41
CA LEU A 262 12.23 -6.47 -1.35
C LEU A 262 11.76 -6.21 0.09
N ASN A 263 12.36 -6.90 1.07
CA ASN A 263 12.06 -6.66 2.49
C ASN A 263 12.54 -5.26 2.89
N GLU A 264 13.75 -4.86 2.50
CA GLU A 264 14.31 -3.54 2.86
C GLU A 264 13.45 -2.39 2.34
N ILE A 265 13.03 -2.45 1.06
CA ILE A 265 12.22 -1.39 0.46
C ILE A 265 10.81 -1.35 1.06
N GLN A 266 10.27 -2.50 1.46
CA GLN A 266 8.94 -2.57 2.07
C GLN A 266 9.00 -2.10 3.52
N ASP A 267 10.00 -2.52 4.28
CA ASP A 267 10.22 -2.10 5.66
C ASP A 267 10.43 -0.58 5.73
N GLY A 268 11.18 0.00 4.79
CA GLY A 268 11.33 1.46 4.69
C GLY A 268 10.02 2.20 4.44
N PHE A 269 9.11 1.62 3.67
CA PHE A 269 7.80 2.21 3.38
C PHE A 269 6.81 2.04 4.55
N ILE A 270 6.65 0.81 5.06
CA ILE A 270 5.68 0.53 6.13
C ILE A 270 6.07 1.20 7.44
N ASN A 271 7.35 1.51 7.68
CA ASN A 271 7.79 2.19 8.90
C ASN A 271 7.80 3.71 8.77
N MET A 272 7.40 4.27 7.63
CA MET A 272 7.41 5.72 7.42
C MET A 272 6.57 6.45 8.49
N TYR A 273 5.42 5.89 8.88
CA TYR A 273 4.56 6.46 9.92
C TYR A 273 5.27 6.64 11.27
N LYS A 274 6.36 5.90 11.54
CA LYS A 274 7.15 6.08 12.76
C LYS A 274 7.85 7.44 12.81
N LYS A 275 7.96 8.16 11.69
CA LYS A 275 8.44 9.55 11.68
C LYS A 275 7.34 10.55 12.05
N LEU A 276 6.06 10.13 12.07
CA LEU A 276 4.94 10.95 12.58
C LEU A 276 5.01 11.10 14.10
N SER A 277 5.75 10.26 14.82
CA SER A 277 5.90 10.36 16.28
C SER A 277 6.73 11.58 16.72
N VAL A 278 7.05 12.50 15.81
CA VAL A 278 7.46 13.87 16.14
C VAL A 278 6.21 14.75 16.21
N SER A 279 5.52 14.61 17.35
CA SER A 279 4.66 15.59 18.03
C SER A 279 3.84 16.56 17.16
N GLU A 280 2.58 16.22 16.88
CA GLU A 280 1.56 17.26 16.77
C GLU A 280 1.28 17.75 18.19
N VAL A 281 1.88 18.89 18.55
CA VAL A 281 1.66 19.53 19.85
C VAL A 281 0.27 20.15 19.83
N LYS A 282 -0.70 19.55 20.52
CA LYS A 282 -1.92 20.29 20.87
C LYS A 282 -1.55 21.30 21.94
N LEU A 283 -1.63 22.56 21.52
CA LEU A 283 -1.37 23.73 22.32
C LEU A 283 -2.65 24.07 23.11
N GLU A 284 -2.66 23.85 24.43
CA GLU A 284 -3.74 24.32 25.33
C GLU A 284 -3.45 25.71 25.89
N THR A 285 -4.29 26.68 25.55
CA THR A 285 -4.22 28.04 26.10
C THR A 285 -4.42 28.06 27.62
N ILE A 286 -3.93 29.09 28.31
CA ILE A 286 -4.12 29.28 29.77
C ILE A 286 -5.60 29.13 30.18
N ALA A 287 -6.53 29.65 29.38
CA ALA A 287 -7.96 29.55 29.67
C ALA A 287 -8.45 28.09 29.62
N GLN A 288 -8.00 27.31 28.64
CA GLN A 288 -8.34 25.89 28.54
C GLN A 288 -7.74 25.11 29.71
N GLN A 289 -6.51 25.42 30.13
CA GLN A 289 -5.86 24.78 31.28
C GLN A 289 -6.60 25.01 32.59
N LEU A 290 -7.13 26.22 32.80
CA LEU A 290 -7.90 26.56 34.01
C LEU A 290 -9.22 25.79 34.09
N VAL A 291 -9.86 25.53 32.94
CA VAL A 291 -11.10 24.75 32.88
C VAL A 291 -10.79 23.25 32.97
N SER A 292 -9.79 22.75 32.24
CA SER A 292 -9.45 21.33 32.18
C SER A 292 -8.95 20.78 33.52
N GLN A 293 -8.27 21.60 34.32
CA GLN A 293 -7.82 21.25 35.67
C GLN A 293 -8.87 21.50 36.76
N GLY A 294 -10.10 21.88 36.39
CA GLY A 294 -11.18 22.15 37.35
C GLY A 294 -10.89 23.34 38.28
N VAL A 295 -9.97 24.22 37.90
CA VAL A 295 -9.63 25.42 38.70
C VAL A 295 -10.77 26.43 38.65
N VAL A 296 -11.47 26.49 37.51
CA VAL A 296 -12.58 27.41 37.25
C VAL A 296 -13.68 26.70 36.45
N ASP A 297 -14.94 26.91 36.87
CA ASP A 297 -16.10 26.17 36.35
C ASP A 297 -16.56 26.59 34.93
N THR A 298 -16.12 27.75 34.42
CA THR A 298 -16.57 28.25 33.12
C THR A 298 -15.45 28.88 32.31
N LEU A 299 -15.53 28.70 30.99
CA LEU A 299 -14.57 29.28 30.04
C LEU A 299 -14.55 30.81 30.08
N ARG A 300 -15.69 31.46 30.39
CA ARG A 300 -15.76 32.91 30.54
C ARG A 300 -14.84 33.42 31.65
N LYS A 301 -14.93 32.82 32.84
CA LYS A 301 -14.09 33.17 34.00
C LYS A 301 -12.60 32.83 33.72
N ALA A 302 -12.36 31.73 33.01
CA ALA A 302 -11.02 31.31 32.61
C ALA A 302 -10.37 32.29 31.61
N ASN A 303 -11.12 32.75 30.60
CA ASN A 303 -10.66 33.75 29.63
C ASN A 303 -10.31 35.09 30.30
N THR A 304 -11.11 35.55 31.26
CA THR A 304 -10.78 36.76 32.04
C THR A 304 -9.46 36.60 32.79
N THR A 305 -9.21 35.43 33.35
CA THR A 305 -7.96 35.17 34.09
C THR A 305 -6.76 35.00 33.16
N ALA A 306 -6.94 34.33 32.03
CA ALA A 306 -5.94 34.20 30.98
C ALA A 306 -5.56 35.57 30.39
N TYR A 307 -6.53 36.49 30.24
CA TYR A 307 -6.27 37.86 29.81
C TYR A 307 -5.30 38.60 30.73
N TYR A 308 -5.45 38.48 32.05
CA TYR A 308 -4.48 39.06 32.99
C TYR A 308 -3.09 38.40 32.91
N ALA A 309 -3.01 37.08 32.70
CA ALA A 309 -1.74 36.42 32.46
C ALA A 309 -1.06 36.90 31.16
N MET A 310 -1.84 37.19 30.10
CA MET A 310 -1.31 37.75 28.86
C MET A 310 -0.78 39.18 29.06
N ARG A 311 -1.53 40.05 29.75
CA ARG A 311 -1.07 41.42 30.08
C ARG A 311 0.24 41.41 30.86
N TRP A 312 0.32 40.55 31.87
CA TRP A 312 1.54 40.32 32.63
C TRP A 312 2.70 39.85 31.75
N SER A 313 2.45 38.90 30.84
CA SER A 313 3.49 38.38 29.93
C SER A 313 3.98 39.40 28.91
N SER A 314 3.14 40.38 28.54
CA SER A 314 3.51 41.50 27.69
C SER A 314 4.32 42.58 28.43
N GLY A 315 4.67 42.37 29.71
CA GLY A 315 5.45 43.30 30.51
C GLY A 315 4.63 44.40 31.18
N GLU A 316 3.30 44.27 31.22
CA GLU A 316 2.46 45.26 31.88
C GLU A 316 2.54 45.14 33.41
N ASP A 317 2.70 46.28 34.09
CA ASP A 317 2.66 46.34 35.55
C ASP A 317 1.22 46.21 36.08
N LEU A 318 0.90 45.01 36.56
CA LEU A 318 -0.40 44.70 37.15
C LEU A 318 -0.56 45.18 38.60
N SER A 319 0.45 45.81 39.20
CA SER A 319 0.37 46.38 40.55
C SER A 319 -0.68 47.49 40.69
N LEU A 320 -1.04 48.12 39.56
CA LEU A 320 -2.05 49.17 39.45
C LEU A 320 -3.50 48.65 39.46
N LEU A 321 -3.71 47.34 39.41
CA LEU A 321 -5.04 46.75 39.52
C LEU A 321 -5.60 46.86 40.95
N PRO A 322 -6.93 46.90 41.12
CA PRO A 322 -7.54 46.80 42.44
C PRO A 322 -7.02 45.56 43.19
N ILE A 323 -6.57 45.75 44.43
CA ILE A 323 -5.90 44.72 45.24
C ILE A 323 -6.69 43.40 45.29
N ALA A 324 -8.02 43.48 45.39
CA ALA A 324 -8.89 42.31 45.39
C ALA A 324 -8.86 41.54 44.06
N THR A 325 -8.82 42.25 42.92
CA THR A 325 -8.73 41.68 41.58
C THR A 325 -7.37 41.01 41.36
N PHE A 326 -6.29 41.70 41.73
CA PHE A 326 -4.94 41.17 41.64
C PHE A 326 -4.78 39.87 42.46
N LYS A 327 -5.19 39.89 43.74
CA LYS A 327 -5.13 38.71 44.61
C LYS A 327 -5.94 37.54 44.06
N ARG A 328 -7.13 37.80 43.51
CA ARG A 328 -8.02 36.77 42.94
C ARG A 328 -7.37 36.07 41.75
N HIS A 329 -6.93 36.82 40.73
CA HIS A 329 -6.39 36.22 39.52
C HIS A 329 -5.01 35.58 39.76
N ARG A 330 -4.18 36.17 40.63
CA ARG A 330 -2.94 35.55 41.08
C ARG A 330 -3.18 34.19 41.75
N ALA A 331 -4.14 34.11 42.67
CA ALA A 331 -4.47 32.85 43.35
C ALA A 331 -4.95 31.76 42.38
N ILE A 332 -5.71 32.13 41.35
CA ILE A 332 -6.18 31.22 40.30
C ILE A 332 -5.03 30.76 39.41
N LEU A 333 -4.18 31.68 38.95
CA LEU A 333 -3.04 31.39 38.07
C LEU A 333 -1.96 30.55 38.74
N ARG A 334 -1.75 30.71 40.05
CA ARG A 334 -0.79 29.89 40.82
C ARG A 334 -1.16 28.40 40.83
N LYS A 335 -2.44 28.06 40.70
CA LYS A 335 -2.89 26.65 40.61
C LYS A 335 -2.42 25.96 39.33
N ILE A 336 -2.05 26.72 38.29
CA ILE A 336 -1.47 26.23 37.04
C ILE A 336 0.00 26.64 36.87
N GLY A 337 0.66 27.07 37.95
CA GLY A 337 2.10 27.36 37.96
C GLY A 337 2.51 28.75 37.47
N ILE A 338 1.57 29.69 37.28
CA ILE A 338 1.86 31.07 36.86
C ILE A 338 1.75 32.01 38.06
N ASP A 339 2.82 32.74 38.40
CA ASP A 339 2.79 33.78 39.44
C ASP A 339 3.05 35.18 38.86
N ILE A 340 1.98 35.96 38.76
CA ILE A 340 1.99 37.32 38.19
C ILE A 340 2.51 38.41 39.15
N ALA A 341 3.00 38.04 40.34
CA ALA A 341 3.58 39.01 41.28
C ALA A 341 5.05 39.35 41.01
N ASN A 342 5.74 38.53 40.22
CA ASN A 342 7.11 38.78 39.80
C ASN A 342 7.13 39.22 38.33
N PRO A 343 8.17 39.94 37.86
CA PRO A 343 8.34 40.18 36.43
C PRO A 343 8.31 38.88 35.61
N CYS A 344 7.71 38.92 34.42
CA CYS A 344 7.64 37.75 33.54
C CYS A 344 9.02 37.41 32.98
N ASP A 345 9.48 36.18 33.24
CA ASP A 345 10.66 35.59 32.60
C ASP A 345 10.25 35.06 31.22
N ILE A 346 10.48 35.85 30.18
CA ILE A 346 10.05 35.58 28.79
C ILE A 346 10.71 34.30 28.24
N GLU A 347 11.90 33.93 28.73
CA GLU A 347 12.59 32.71 28.28
C GLU A 347 11.95 31.43 28.86
N LYS A 348 11.31 31.52 30.03
CA LYS A 348 10.68 30.38 30.72
C LYS A 348 9.16 30.33 30.56
N PHE A 349 8.51 31.46 30.32
CA PHE A 349 7.07 31.53 30.23
C PHE A 349 6.56 31.02 28.88
N GLN A 350 5.77 29.95 28.91
CA GLN A 350 5.03 29.47 27.75
C GLN A 350 3.53 29.67 28.00
N ALA A 351 2.90 30.54 27.21
CA ALA A 351 1.47 30.84 27.27
C ALA A 351 0.57 29.61 26.98
N VAL A 352 1.18 28.52 26.52
CA VAL A 352 0.48 27.35 26.06
C VAL A 352 1.17 26.09 26.57
N ARG A 353 0.39 25.16 27.13
CA ARG A 353 0.85 23.85 27.61
C ARG A 353 0.66 22.79 26.52
N VAL A 354 1.64 21.91 26.39
CA VAL A 354 1.58 20.74 25.51
C VAL A 354 0.69 19.67 26.14
N ILE A 355 -0.39 19.29 25.46
CA ILE A 355 -1.25 18.18 25.90
C ILE A 355 -1.22 17.07 24.84
N SER A 356 -0.95 15.86 25.32
CA SER A 356 -0.74 14.65 24.53
C SER A 356 -1.88 14.32 23.56
N CYS A 357 -1.53 13.82 22.38
CA CYS A 357 -2.46 13.28 21.38
C CYS A 357 -2.91 11.85 21.70
N GLU A 358 -4.13 11.50 21.27
CA GLU A 358 -4.53 10.10 21.06
C GLU A 358 -3.53 9.47 20.09
N GLN A 359 -2.63 8.64 20.61
CA GLN A 359 -1.71 7.88 19.77
C GLN A 359 -2.51 6.82 19.02
N ILE A 360 -2.60 6.93 17.69
CA ILE A 360 -3.06 5.82 16.86
C ILE A 360 -2.03 4.70 17.00
N PHE A 361 -2.39 3.63 17.70
CA PHE A 361 -1.53 2.46 17.88
C PHE A 361 -1.53 1.61 16.61
N VAL A 362 -0.49 1.77 15.80
CA VAL A 362 -0.27 0.92 14.61
C VAL A 362 0.31 -0.42 15.04
N LYS A 363 -0.45 -1.49 14.85
CA LYS A 363 -0.07 -2.88 15.17
C LYS A 363 0.21 -3.69 13.90
N PRO A 364 1.10 -4.69 13.95
CA PRO A 364 1.17 -5.70 12.90
C PRO A 364 -0.20 -6.35 12.68
N PHE A 365 -0.58 -6.59 11.42
CA PHE A 365 -1.80 -7.32 11.13
C PHE A 365 -1.66 -8.78 11.53
N LYS A 366 -2.63 -9.30 12.29
CA LYS A 366 -2.75 -10.71 12.62
C LYS A 366 -3.85 -11.33 11.77
N ALA A 367 -3.55 -12.41 11.07
CA ALA A 367 -4.55 -13.18 10.34
C ALA A 367 -5.61 -13.74 11.30
N PRO A 368 -6.90 -13.73 10.94
CA PRO A 368 -7.90 -14.45 11.73
C PRO A 368 -7.69 -15.97 11.62
N ASP A 369 -8.06 -16.73 12.66
CA ASP A 369 -7.83 -18.18 12.71
C ASP A 369 -8.53 -18.96 11.60
N PHE A 370 -9.60 -18.40 11.04
CA PHE A 370 -10.35 -19.00 9.93
C PHE A 370 -9.79 -18.63 8.53
N TYR A 371 -8.68 -17.89 8.46
CA TYR A 371 -8.16 -17.38 7.20
C TYR A 371 -7.66 -18.50 6.27
N GLN A 372 -8.07 -18.47 5.01
CA GLN A 372 -7.62 -19.40 3.98
C GLN A 372 -6.44 -18.81 3.20
N TYR A 373 -5.26 -19.39 3.40
CA TYR A 373 -4.04 -19.02 2.67
C TYR A 373 -4.08 -19.55 1.23
N PRO A 374 -3.41 -18.87 0.27
CA PRO A 374 -3.28 -19.40 -1.08
C PRO A 374 -2.50 -20.72 -1.07
N SER A 375 -2.80 -21.59 -2.03
CA SER A 375 -2.21 -22.92 -2.13
C SER A 375 -1.89 -23.25 -3.58
N ASN A 376 -0.71 -23.84 -3.80
CA ASN A 376 -0.31 -24.39 -5.09
C ASN A 376 -0.71 -25.85 -5.26
N MET A 377 -1.39 -26.44 -4.28
CA MET A 377 -1.89 -27.82 -4.40
C MET A 377 -2.94 -27.88 -5.52
N PRO A 378 -2.88 -28.92 -6.39
CA PRO A 378 -3.91 -29.14 -7.39
C PRO A 378 -5.27 -29.23 -6.71
N GLN A 379 -6.23 -28.38 -7.11
CA GLN A 379 -7.62 -28.58 -6.73
C GLN A 379 -8.10 -29.82 -7.49
N LEU A 380 -8.13 -30.97 -6.83
CA LEU A 380 -8.76 -32.17 -7.35
C LEU A 380 -10.23 -31.85 -7.62
N ARG A 381 -10.57 -31.57 -8.87
CA ARG A 381 -11.95 -31.52 -9.32
C ARG A 381 -12.37 -32.97 -9.52
N LEU A 382 -13.21 -33.46 -8.60
CA LEU A 382 -14.02 -34.64 -8.87
C LEU A 382 -14.93 -34.25 -10.04
N VAL A 383 -14.55 -34.70 -11.23
CA VAL A 383 -15.44 -34.67 -12.40
C VAL A 383 -16.42 -35.81 -12.17
N ALA A 384 -17.64 -35.47 -11.76
CA ALA A 384 -18.75 -36.40 -11.70
C ALA A 384 -19.43 -36.49 -13.07
#